data_AF-A0A2V0P7B9-F1
#
_entry.id   AF-A0A2V0P7B9-F1
#
_cell.length_a   1.000
_cell.length_b   1.000
_cell.length_c   1.000
_cell.angle_alpha   90.00
_cell.angle_beta   90.00
_cell.angle_gamma   90.00
#
_symmetry.space_group_name_H-M   'P 1'
#
loop_
_entity.id
_entity.type
_entity.pdbx_description
1 polymer ?
#
loop_
_entity_poly.entity_id
_entity_poly.type
_entity_poly.pdbx_seq_one_letter_code
_entity_poly.pdbx_strand_id
1 'polypeptide(L)'
;MVLTIDAVGSVLAAAPPAAAAPAAAGAPAPAPADASIAALAGTRLPTYQFARDPAAPPPRLGGPSGDAAAEQDEGSTSFGWDAVKAGGELLRGPQPAAAPGRALLDGLLIALWDDAAEKGLFRYDVTACPTKVLPGDLGFVAQLNEGRATKKRPTEFRVDQVIQAFDPSKFNFTKASFSEVLFAFEPSPSPSAPSSFAAGAAAAPSPNAVLINVSPIDYGHALLCPRVLDRLPQLLDRESVLLALRYASEAGNPYLRVGYNSLGAYATINHLHFQSYYLNTPMPIERAPTAPLPGIARRADGVRVSRLAPRGYPVNAFVLEGGGAEALADAAAAAALALQDGNVPHNMLISECGRRVFIAPQRYAARQAAGDVPEKLLATGVNPAVWEITGHMVLFRPDDYESFTQDLAWELLAAISIEEARFLEIARTCFGACHAAPADAAAAGAGAARRCSECGAEAAAAEAEAAPARAGSEQLAVAGV
;
A
#
# COMPACT_ATOMS: atom_id res chain seq x y z
N MET A 1 13.90 -30.60 8.88
CA MET A 1 14.37 -31.48 7.79
C MET A 1 14.71 -30.55 6.66
N VAL A 2 15.98 -30.54 6.27
CA VAL A 2 16.67 -29.51 5.47
C VAL A 2 16.00 -29.31 4.11
N LEU A 3 15.56 -28.09 3.79
CA LEU A 3 15.07 -27.70 2.46
C LEU A 3 15.96 -26.56 1.93
N THR A 4 17.15 -26.93 1.47
CA THR A 4 18.05 -26.05 0.70
C THR A 4 17.50 -25.84 -0.72
N ILE A 5 18.21 -25.09 -1.57
CA ILE A 5 18.02 -24.79 -3.02
C ILE A 5 17.03 -25.67 -3.81
N ASP A 6 16.92 -26.97 -3.52
CA ASP A 6 15.84 -27.87 -3.96
C ASP A 6 14.41 -27.34 -3.73
N ALA A 7 14.13 -26.52 -2.70
CA ALA A 7 12.80 -25.93 -2.49
C ALA A 7 12.47 -24.89 -3.56
N VAL A 8 13.44 -24.05 -3.95
CA VAL A 8 13.31 -23.16 -5.11
C VAL A 8 13.23 -24.00 -6.38
N GLY A 9 14.03 -25.07 -6.50
CA GLY A 9 13.94 -26.03 -7.61
C GLY A 9 12.56 -26.69 -7.74
N SER A 10 11.90 -27.02 -6.63
CA SER A 10 10.55 -27.61 -6.59
C SER A 10 9.46 -26.59 -6.91
N VAL A 11 9.59 -25.35 -6.41
CA VAL A 11 8.70 -24.23 -6.76
C VAL A 11 8.85 -23.84 -8.24
N LEU A 12 10.07 -23.92 -8.79
CA LEU A 12 10.37 -23.67 -10.20
C LEU A 12 9.97 -24.81 -11.13
N ALA A 13 10.07 -26.06 -10.69
CA ALA A 13 9.58 -27.22 -11.46
C ALA A 13 8.05 -27.17 -11.65
N ALA A 14 7.35 -26.39 -10.82
CA ALA A 14 5.91 -26.15 -10.89
C ALA A 14 5.52 -24.86 -11.64
N ALA A 15 6.50 -24.07 -12.11
CA ALA A 15 6.29 -22.84 -12.88
C ALA A 15 6.51 -23.09 -14.39
N PRO A 16 5.77 -22.43 -15.30
CA PRO A 16 5.97 -22.60 -16.74
C PRO A 16 7.39 -22.15 -17.12
N PRO A 17 8.08 -22.89 -18.03
CA PRO A 17 9.43 -22.55 -18.43
C PRO A 17 9.46 -21.19 -19.14
N ALA A 18 10.36 -20.30 -18.72
CA ALA A 18 10.63 -19.05 -19.43
C ALA A 18 11.18 -19.37 -20.83
N ALA A 19 10.72 -18.63 -21.85
CA ALA A 19 11.30 -18.70 -23.19
C ALA A 19 12.80 -18.35 -23.14
N ALA A 20 13.64 -19.21 -23.72
CA ALA A 20 15.09 -19.08 -23.65
C ALA A 20 15.56 -17.73 -24.21
N ALA A 21 16.19 -16.91 -23.36
CA ALA A 21 16.85 -15.68 -23.79
C ALA A 21 18.11 -16.00 -24.63
N PRO A 22 18.43 -15.20 -25.66
CA PRO A 22 19.63 -15.41 -26.47
C PRO A 22 20.89 -15.22 -25.62
N ALA A 23 21.91 -16.05 -25.86
CA ALA A 23 23.17 -16.03 -25.15
C ALA A 23 23.93 -14.71 -25.40
N ALA A 24 23.98 -13.82 -24.39
CA ALA A 24 24.84 -12.65 -24.40
C ALA A 24 26.24 -13.01 -23.88
N ALA A 25 27.26 -12.51 -24.58
CA ALA A 25 28.68 -12.76 -24.32
C ALA A 25 29.19 -12.06 -23.05
N GLY A 26 30.03 -12.78 -22.30
CA GLY A 26 30.68 -12.32 -21.05
C GLY A 26 29.86 -12.65 -19.81
N ALA A 27 30.20 -13.74 -19.11
CA ALA A 27 29.52 -14.11 -17.87
C ALA A 27 29.87 -13.11 -16.75
N PRO A 28 28.89 -12.35 -16.19
CA PRO A 28 29.14 -11.55 -15.00
C PRO A 28 29.39 -12.46 -13.79
N ALA A 29 30.32 -12.04 -12.93
CA ALA A 29 30.78 -12.81 -11.78
C ALA A 29 29.71 -12.92 -10.67
N PRO A 30 29.66 -14.03 -9.90
CA PRO A 30 28.85 -14.12 -8.69
C PRO A 30 29.30 -13.07 -7.67
N ALA A 31 28.36 -12.53 -6.89
CA ALA A 31 28.65 -11.54 -5.87
C ALA A 31 29.52 -12.16 -4.74
N PRO A 32 30.49 -11.41 -4.17
CA PRO A 32 31.25 -11.84 -3.00
C PRO A 32 30.35 -12.19 -1.80
N ALA A 33 30.77 -13.14 -0.96
CA ALA A 33 30.00 -13.66 0.18
C ALA A 33 29.62 -12.60 1.25
N ASP A 34 30.34 -11.47 1.29
CA ASP A 34 30.10 -10.34 2.21
C ASP A 34 29.76 -9.04 1.46
N ALA A 35 29.33 -9.13 0.21
CA ALA A 35 28.97 -7.96 -0.56
C ALA A 35 27.74 -7.26 0.04
N SER A 36 27.73 -5.94 -0.01
CA SER A 36 26.52 -5.15 0.24
C SER A 36 25.67 -5.05 -1.03
N ILE A 37 24.41 -4.65 -0.87
CA ILE A 37 23.49 -4.32 -1.98
C ILE A 37 24.08 -3.33 -2.98
N ALA A 38 25.02 -2.46 -2.59
CA ALA A 38 25.73 -1.57 -3.52
C ALA A 38 26.43 -2.30 -4.69
N ALA A 39 26.70 -3.61 -4.55
CA ALA A 39 27.30 -4.44 -5.58
C ALA A 39 26.27 -5.09 -6.52
N LEU A 40 24.96 -4.80 -6.40
CA LEU A 40 23.93 -5.46 -7.22
C LEU A 40 24.08 -5.20 -8.72
N ALA A 41 24.50 -3.99 -9.12
CA ALA A 41 24.56 -3.60 -10.53
C ALA A 41 25.40 -4.59 -11.35
N GLY A 42 24.81 -5.17 -12.40
CA GLY A 42 25.49 -6.09 -13.30
C GLY A 42 25.76 -7.49 -12.73
N THR A 43 25.34 -7.79 -11.50
CA THR A 43 25.39 -9.16 -10.95
C THR A 43 24.23 -10.01 -11.48
N ARG A 44 24.33 -11.34 -11.31
CA ARG A 44 23.18 -12.22 -11.50
C ARG A 44 22.36 -12.29 -10.22
N LEU A 45 21.06 -12.07 -10.37
CA LEU A 45 20.10 -12.12 -9.28
C LEU A 45 18.89 -12.96 -9.72
N PRO A 46 18.26 -13.72 -8.81
CA PRO A 46 16.88 -14.14 -8.99
C PRO A 46 16.01 -12.94 -9.40
N THR A 47 15.22 -13.08 -10.46
CA THR A 47 14.37 -12.02 -10.98
C THR A 47 12.99 -12.55 -11.29
N TYR A 48 11.99 -11.94 -10.65
CA TYR A 48 10.59 -12.06 -11.05
C TYR A 48 10.28 -10.96 -12.06
N GLN A 49 9.79 -11.35 -13.24
CA GLN A 49 9.34 -10.44 -14.27
C GLN A 49 7.82 -10.42 -14.29
N PHE A 50 7.17 -9.28 -14.09
CA PHE A 50 5.71 -9.15 -14.11
C PHE A 50 5.19 -8.59 -15.45
N ALA A 51 4.00 -9.02 -15.87
CA ALA A 51 3.37 -8.53 -17.08
C ALA A 51 3.00 -7.04 -16.97
N ARG A 52 3.23 -6.25 -18.04
CA ARG A 52 2.92 -4.80 -18.03
C ARG A 52 1.47 -4.50 -18.38
N ASP A 53 0.90 -5.33 -19.26
CA ASP A 53 -0.50 -5.28 -19.67
C ASP A 53 -1.10 -6.68 -19.51
N PRO A 54 -1.51 -7.05 -18.29
CA PRO A 54 -1.98 -8.39 -18.00
C PRO A 54 -3.35 -8.62 -18.65
N ALA A 55 -3.36 -9.20 -19.85
CA ALA A 55 -4.57 -9.77 -20.44
C ALA A 55 -5.05 -11.04 -19.70
N ALA A 56 -4.16 -11.66 -18.91
CA ALA A 56 -4.38 -12.88 -18.16
C ALA A 56 -3.89 -12.73 -16.70
N PRO A 57 -4.47 -13.47 -15.74
CA PRO A 57 -4.03 -13.43 -14.34
C PRO A 57 -2.59 -13.94 -14.18
N PRO A 58 -1.92 -13.59 -13.06
CA PRO A 58 -0.58 -14.08 -12.76
C PRO A 58 -0.49 -15.61 -12.81
N PRO A 59 0.67 -16.18 -13.21
CA PRO A 59 0.86 -17.62 -13.27
C PRO A 59 0.71 -18.25 -11.89
N ARG A 60 0.21 -19.49 -11.84
CA ARG A 60 -0.01 -20.26 -10.61
C ARG A 60 0.94 -21.45 -10.51
N LEU A 61 1.36 -21.78 -9.30
CA LEU A 61 2.17 -22.96 -9.00
C LEU A 61 1.38 -24.25 -9.27
N GLY A 62 1.94 -25.15 -10.08
CA GLY A 62 1.41 -26.49 -10.30
C GLY A 62 0.09 -26.56 -11.08
N GLY A 63 -0.32 -25.48 -11.75
CA GLY A 63 -1.48 -25.47 -12.63
C GLY A 63 -1.19 -26.08 -14.01
N PRO A 64 -2.18 -26.67 -14.70
CA PRO A 64 -2.00 -27.11 -16.08
C PRO A 64 -1.62 -25.93 -16.96
N SER A 65 -0.68 -26.16 -17.87
CA SER A 65 -0.33 -25.22 -18.94
C SER A 65 -1.49 -25.12 -19.94
N GLY A 66 -2.46 -24.25 -19.66
CA GLY A 66 -3.58 -23.97 -20.55
C GLY A 66 -4.94 -23.99 -19.83
N ASP A 67 -5.69 -22.92 -20.06
CA ASP A 67 -7.15 -22.81 -19.93
C ASP A 67 -7.77 -23.28 -18.61
N ALA A 68 -7.60 -22.48 -17.55
CA ALA A 68 -8.59 -22.42 -16.49
C ALA A 68 -9.30 -21.07 -16.58
N ALA A 69 -10.56 -21.11 -17.05
CA ALA A 69 -11.45 -19.96 -17.07
C ALA A 69 -11.49 -19.35 -15.66
N ALA A 70 -11.08 -18.09 -15.56
CA ALA A 70 -11.26 -17.31 -14.35
C ALA A 70 -12.77 -17.15 -14.13
N GLU A 71 -13.27 -17.57 -12.96
CA GLU A 71 -14.50 -16.99 -12.44
C GLU A 71 -14.21 -15.50 -12.20
N GLN A 72 -14.62 -14.68 -13.17
CA GLN A 72 -14.68 -13.25 -13.04
C GLN A 72 -15.78 -12.92 -12.02
N ASP A 73 -15.41 -12.68 -10.77
CA ASP A 73 -16.25 -11.94 -9.84
C ASP A 73 -16.20 -10.44 -10.22
N GLU A 74 -16.76 -10.12 -11.39
CA GLU A 74 -17.10 -8.77 -11.78
C GLU A 74 -18.39 -8.37 -11.04
N GLY A 75 -18.25 -7.95 -9.78
CA GLY A 75 -19.42 -7.43 -9.06
C GLY A 75 -19.25 -7.13 -7.57
N SER A 76 -18.32 -7.75 -6.85
CA SER A 76 -18.24 -7.55 -5.40
C SER A 76 -17.32 -6.39 -4.98
N THR A 77 -17.90 -5.38 -4.31
CA THR A 77 -17.22 -4.20 -3.74
C THR A 77 -16.46 -4.45 -2.42
N SER A 78 -16.15 -5.70 -2.08
CA SER A 78 -15.28 -6.04 -0.95
C SER A 78 -15.01 -7.54 -0.92
N PHE A 79 -13.78 -7.99 -0.62
CA PHE A 79 -13.59 -9.38 -0.20
C PHE A 79 -14.50 -9.68 1.00
N GLY A 80 -15.39 -10.66 0.87
CA GLY A 80 -16.23 -11.12 1.97
C GLY A 80 -15.38 -11.83 3.01
N TRP A 81 -15.11 -11.16 4.12
CA TRP A 81 -14.34 -11.74 5.22
C TRP A 81 -15.28 -12.43 6.21
N ASP A 82 -15.05 -13.72 6.48
CA ASP A 82 -15.73 -14.41 7.58
C ASP A 82 -15.42 -13.75 8.93
N ALA A 83 -16.37 -13.80 9.85
CA ALA A 83 -16.21 -13.24 11.19
C ALA A 83 -15.09 -13.98 11.96
N VAL A 84 -14.00 -13.27 12.24
CA VAL A 84 -12.92 -13.79 13.08
C VAL A 84 -13.44 -13.89 14.51
N LYS A 85 -13.37 -15.08 15.12
CA LYS A 85 -13.81 -15.28 16.51
C LYS A 85 -12.91 -14.48 17.45
N ALA A 86 -13.51 -13.55 18.20
CA ALA A 86 -12.82 -12.79 19.24
C ALA A 86 -12.16 -13.73 20.26
N GLY A 87 -10.92 -13.41 20.66
CA GLY A 87 -10.17 -14.19 21.65
C GLY A 87 -9.56 -15.51 21.17
N GLY A 88 -9.60 -15.82 19.86
CA GLY A 88 -8.89 -16.96 19.29
C GLY A 88 -7.40 -16.66 18.99
N GLU A 89 -6.55 -17.67 19.12
CA GLU A 89 -5.19 -17.63 18.54
C GLU A 89 -5.29 -17.59 17.01
N LEU A 90 -4.54 -16.69 16.38
CA LEU A 90 -4.44 -16.63 14.92
C LEU A 90 -3.53 -17.76 14.41
N LEU A 91 -4.01 -18.53 13.43
CA LEU A 91 -3.16 -19.47 12.70
C LEU A 91 -2.04 -18.70 11.99
N ARG A 92 -0.80 -18.95 12.41
CA ARG A 92 0.41 -18.32 11.85
C ARG A 92 0.90 -19.05 10.62
N GLY A 93 1.36 -18.27 9.63
CA GLY A 93 1.91 -18.75 8.37
C GLY A 93 0.81 -19.02 7.34
N PRO A 94 0.99 -18.61 6.07
CA PRO A 94 0.06 -18.90 5.00
C PRO A 94 -0.06 -20.42 4.81
N GLN A 95 -0.94 -20.85 3.90
CA GLN A 95 -0.86 -22.21 3.35
C GLN A 95 0.60 -22.55 2.96
N PRO A 96 0.96 -23.84 2.84
CA PRO A 96 2.30 -24.24 2.40
C PRO A 96 2.76 -23.49 1.14
N ALA A 97 4.04 -23.13 1.06
CA ALA A 97 4.62 -22.38 -0.07
C ALA A 97 4.35 -23.03 -1.44
N ALA A 98 4.25 -24.37 -1.48
CA ALA A 98 4.01 -25.17 -2.67
C ALA A 98 2.53 -25.56 -2.90
N ALA A 99 1.58 -24.87 -2.27
CA ALA A 99 0.15 -25.17 -2.46
C ALA A 99 -0.26 -25.01 -3.94
N PRO A 100 -0.83 -26.04 -4.60
CA PRO A 100 -1.28 -25.95 -5.98
C PRO A 100 -2.30 -24.82 -6.17
N GLY A 101 -2.18 -24.08 -7.27
CA GLY A 101 -3.04 -22.94 -7.54
C GLY A 101 -2.65 -21.64 -6.83
N ARG A 102 -1.61 -21.62 -5.99
CA ARG A 102 -1.04 -20.37 -5.44
C ARG A 102 -0.40 -19.52 -6.55
N ALA A 103 -0.46 -18.19 -6.48
CA ALA A 103 0.26 -17.33 -7.42
C ALA A 103 1.79 -17.52 -7.32
N LEU A 104 2.50 -17.44 -8.44
CA LEU A 104 3.94 -17.71 -8.50
C LEU A 104 4.74 -16.77 -7.59
N LEU A 105 4.46 -15.47 -7.62
CA LEU A 105 5.18 -14.49 -6.78
C LEU A 105 5.00 -14.80 -5.29
N ASP A 106 3.77 -15.15 -4.89
CA ASP A 106 3.40 -15.45 -3.51
C ASP A 106 4.14 -16.69 -2.99
N GLY A 107 4.21 -17.77 -3.77
CA GLY A 107 4.97 -18.96 -3.39
C GLY A 107 6.48 -18.73 -3.35
N LEU A 108 7.03 -17.97 -4.31
CA LEU A 108 8.45 -17.62 -4.34
C LEU A 108 8.86 -16.75 -3.16
N LEU A 109 8.07 -15.72 -2.84
CA LEU A 109 8.33 -14.83 -1.72
C LEU A 109 8.44 -15.60 -0.41
N ILE A 110 7.48 -16.49 -0.16
CA ILE A 110 7.44 -17.31 1.04
C ILE A 110 8.59 -18.31 1.08
N ALA A 111 8.84 -19.04 -0.01
CA ALA A 111 9.91 -20.03 -0.05
C ALA A 111 11.29 -19.41 0.19
N LEU A 112 11.56 -18.24 -0.41
CA LEU A 112 12.85 -17.55 -0.23
C LEU A 112 12.96 -16.87 1.16
N TRP A 113 11.84 -16.44 1.74
CA TRP A 113 11.80 -15.93 3.11
C TRP A 113 12.07 -17.04 4.14
N ASP A 114 11.49 -18.23 3.95
CA ASP A 114 11.76 -19.41 4.79
C ASP A 114 13.22 -19.85 4.68
N ASP A 115 13.79 -19.91 3.48
CA ASP A 115 15.21 -20.20 3.27
C ASP A 115 16.12 -19.18 3.98
N ALA A 116 15.76 -17.89 3.97
CA ALA A 116 16.46 -16.88 4.75
C ALA A 116 16.33 -17.10 6.27
N ALA A 117 15.20 -17.64 6.74
CA ALA A 117 14.99 -17.99 8.14
C ALA A 117 15.86 -19.18 8.55
N GLU A 118 15.90 -20.24 7.74
CA GLU A 118 16.75 -21.40 7.95
C GLU A 118 18.24 -21.03 7.99
N LYS A 119 18.64 -20.04 7.19
CA LYS A 119 20.00 -19.47 7.19
C LYS A 119 20.31 -18.55 8.38
N GLY A 120 19.33 -18.28 9.24
CA GLY A 120 19.51 -17.45 10.44
C GLY A 120 19.72 -15.96 10.14
N LEU A 121 19.19 -15.44 9.03
CA LEU A 121 19.38 -14.04 8.64
C LEU A 121 18.52 -13.04 9.44
N PHE A 122 17.51 -13.52 10.16
CA PHE A 122 16.66 -12.68 11.00
C PHE A 122 17.26 -12.44 12.38
N ARG A 123 16.96 -11.27 12.96
CA ARG A 123 17.44 -10.92 14.30
C ARG A 123 16.74 -11.69 15.43
N TYR A 124 15.57 -12.23 15.17
CA TYR A 124 14.76 -13.00 16.11
C TYR A 124 13.73 -13.83 15.33
N ASP A 125 13.20 -14.87 15.97
CA ASP A 125 12.12 -15.66 15.41
C ASP A 125 10.77 -14.97 15.64
N VAL A 126 10.23 -14.35 14.58
CA VAL A 126 8.92 -13.70 14.62
C VAL A 126 7.79 -14.70 14.74
N THR A 127 7.98 -15.96 14.34
CA THR A 127 6.93 -17.00 14.36
C THR A 127 6.61 -17.48 15.77
N ALA A 128 7.50 -17.20 16.73
CA ALA A 128 7.29 -17.45 18.15
C ALA A 128 6.59 -16.31 18.92
N CYS A 129 6.39 -15.13 18.32
CA CYS A 129 5.74 -13.99 19.00
C CYS A 129 4.27 -14.31 19.38
N PRO A 130 3.81 -14.11 20.62
CA PRO A 130 2.39 -14.25 20.95
C PRO A 130 1.53 -13.26 20.14
N THR A 131 0.38 -13.69 19.63
CA THR A 131 -0.56 -12.82 18.90
C THR A 131 -2.00 -13.22 19.16
N LYS A 132 -2.85 -12.23 19.42
CA LYS A 132 -4.28 -12.43 19.68
C LYS A 132 -5.12 -11.36 18.97
N VAL A 133 -6.33 -11.76 18.62
CA VAL A 133 -7.39 -10.79 18.26
C VAL A 133 -8.00 -10.27 19.56
N LEU A 134 -7.92 -8.96 19.76
CA LEU A 134 -8.48 -8.28 20.91
C LEU A 134 -10.01 -8.46 20.93
N PRO A 135 -10.61 -8.72 22.11
CA PRO A 135 -12.05 -8.70 22.27
C PRO A 135 -12.66 -7.35 21.85
N GLY A 136 -13.72 -7.41 21.06
CA GLY A 136 -14.46 -6.24 20.55
C GLY A 136 -14.91 -6.40 19.09
N ASP A 137 -15.63 -5.43 18.57
CA ASP A 137 -16.30 -5.54 17.27
C ASP A 137 -15.37 -5.30 16.06
N LEU A 138 -14.23 -4.63 16.26
CA LEU A 138 -13.33 -4.20 15.19
C LEU A 138 -12.27 -5.25 14.86
N GLY A 139 -11.96 -6.13 15.81
CA GLY A 139 -11.00 -7.22 15.62
C GLY A 139 -9.54 -6.76 15.54
N PHE A 140 -9.17 -5.75 16.34
CA PHE A 140 -7.77 -5.34 16.48
C PHE A 140 -6.87 -6.52 16.83
N VAL A 141 -5.67 -6.54 16.24
CA VAL A 141 -4.68 -7.59 16.50
C VAL A 141 -3.62 -7.03 17.42
N ALA A 142 -3.33 -7.70 18.52
CA ALA A 142 -2.19 -7.39 19.37
C ALA A 142 -1.12 -8.48 19.24
N GLN A 143 0.14 -8.08 19.13
CA GLN A 143 1.28 -8.98 19.08
C GLN A 143 2.35 -8.54 20.07
N LEU A 144 2.89 -9.48 20.85
CA LEU A 144 4.06 -9.24 21.70
C LEU A 144 5.34 -9.56 20.92
N ASN A 145 6.17 -8.55 20.66
CA ASN A 145 7.41 -8.68 19.89
C ASN A 145 8.61 -8.06 20.62
N GLU A 146 9.05 -8.74 21.68
CA GLU A 146 10.17 -8.31 22.55
C GLU A 146 11.50 -8.22 21.78
N GLY A 147 11.71 -9.12 20.82
CA GLY A 147 12.92 -9.16 19.98
C GLY A 147 13.11 -7.88 19.15
N ARG A 148 12.01 -7.22 18.78
CA ARG A 148 12.02 -5.96 18.04
C ARG A 148 12.33 -4.75 18.92
N ALA A 149 11.91 -4.77 20.19
CA ALA A 149 12.09 -3.68 21.14
C ALA A 149 13.57 -3.34 21.36
N THR A 150 14.42 -4.36 21.49
CA THR A 150 15.85 -4.23 21.83
C THR A 150 16.76 -3.98 20.62
N LYS A 151 16.26 -4.22 19.40
CA LYS A 151 17.08 -4.20 18.16
C LYS A 151 16.63 -3.16 17.14
N LYS A 152 15.65 -2.31 17.47
CA LYS A 152 15.20 -1.22 16.60
C LYS A 152 16.29 -0.14 16.50
N ARG A 153 16.59 0.30 15.28
CA ARG A 153 17.54 1.39 15.05
C ARG A 153 16.89 2.73 15.43
N PRO A 154 17.64 3.67 16.04
CA PRO A 154 17.14 5.00 16.29
C PRO A 154 16.87 5.73 14.96
N THR A 155 15.85 6.59 14.95
CA THR A 155 15.58 7.45 13.79
C THR A 155 16.69 8.49 13.66
N GLU A 156 17.46 8.42 12.57
CA GLU A 156 18.59 9.35 12.32
C GLU A 156 18.17 10.61 11.57
N PHE A 157 16.87 10.78 11.29
CA PHE A 157 16.32 11.86 10.46
C PHE A 157 15.39 12.76 11.26
N ARG A 158 15.15 13.96 10.72
CA ARG A 158 14.17 14.87 11.28
C ARG A 158 12.77 14.26 11.18
N VAL A 159 11.94 14.46 12.19
CA VAL A 159 10.56 13.95 12.21
C VAL A 159 9.52 15.03 11.91
N ASP A 160 9.95 16.29 11.80
CA ASP A 160 9.12 17.47 11.53
C ASP A 160 9.05 17.83 10.03
N GLN A 161 9.76 17.10 9.17
CA GLN A 161 9.80 17.32 7.72
C GLN A 161 9.60 16.01 6.95
N VAL A 162 8.61 15.98 6.07
CA VAL A 162 8.32 14.84 5.18
C VAL A 162 9.36 14.74 4.06
N ILE A 163 9.61 15.86 3.36
CA ILE A 163 10.58 15.94 2.28
C ILE A 163 11.97 16.21 2.86
N GLN A 164 12.86 15.24 2.72
CA GLN A 164 14.27 15.37 3.08
C GLN A 164 15.14 14.74 2.00
N ALA A 165 16.27 15.38 1.69
CA ALA A 165 17.26 14.81 0.78
C ALA A 165 17.80 13.48 1.31
N PHE A 166 18.08 12.55 0.40
CA PHE A 166 18.77 11.31 0.73
C PHE A 166 20.14 11.60 1.34
N ASP A 167 20.51 10.87 2.39
CA ASP A 167 21.80 11.02 3.08
C ASP A 167 22.58 9.70 3.01
N PRO A 168 23.66 9.61 2.20
CA PRO A 168 24.47 8.41 2.10
C PRO A 168 25.25 8.09 3.38
N SER A 169 25.44 9.04 4.31
CA SER A 169 26.17 8.81 5.55
C SER A 169 25.36 7.97 6.55
N LYS A 170 24.04 8.17 6.59
CA LYS A 170 23.09 7.43 7.44
C LYS A 170 22.81 6.04 6.89
N PHE A 171 22.16 5.18 7.67
CA PHE A 171 21.79 3.88 7.16
C PHE A 171 20.83 3.98 5.97
N ASN A 172 21.06 3.13 4.97
CA ASN A 172 20.22 2.99 3.79
C ASN A 172 20.44 1.58 3.20
N PHE A 173 19.50 1.12 2.37
CA PHE A 173 19.54 -0.25 1.85
C PHE A 173 20.76 -0.60 0.98
N THR A 174 21.50 0.35 0.40
CA THR A 174 22.75 -0.01 -0.32
C THR A 174 23.82 -0.59 0.61
N LYS A 175 23.68 -0.37 1.93
CA LYS A 175 24.57 -0.89 2.98
C LYS A 175 24.08 -2.22 3.58
N ALA A 176 22.89 -2.69 3.22
CA ALA A 176 22.40 -3.99 3.67
C ALA A 176 23.18 -5.11 2.98
N SER A 177 23.20 -6.30 3.61
CA SER A 177 23.90 -7.45 3.04
C SER A 177 23.23 -7.92 1.75
N PHE A 178 24.04 -8.35 0.78
CA PHE A 178 23.54 -8.98 -0.44
C PHE A 178 22.72 -10.24 -0.11
N SER A 179 23.05 -10.97 0.97
CA SER A 179 22.29 -12.15 1.42
C SER A 179 20.87 -11.82 1.89
N GLU A 180 20.55 -10.54 2.15
CA GLU A 180 19.19 -10.11 2.50
C GLU A 180 18.28 -9.99 1.26
N VAL A 181 18.84 -10.03 0.04
CA VAL A 181 18.08 -9.90 -1.21
C VAL A 181 17.42 -11.22 -1.57
N LEU A 182 16.10 -11.21 -1.74
CA LEU A 182 15.33 -12.36 -2.20
C LEU A 182 15.35 -12.47 -3.73
N PHE A 183 14.97 -11.39 -4.42
CA PHE A 183 14.93 -11.30 -5.88
C PHE A 183 14.73 -9.85 -6.34
N ALA A 184 14.89 -9.58 -7.64
CA ALA A 184 14.46 -8.35 -8.29
C ALA A 184 13.04 -8.52 -8.84
N PHE A 185 12.21 -7.49 -8.70
CA PHE A 185 10.83 -7.47 -9.17
C PHE A 185 10.70 -6.46 -10.32
N GLU A 186 10.82 -6.95 -11.55
CA GLU A 186 11.00 -6.10 -12.74
C GLU A 186 9.84 -6.22 -13.72
N PRO A 187 9.51 -5.15 -14.46
CA PRO A 187 8.55 -5.26 -15.54
C PRO A 187 9.14 -6.12 -16.67
N SER A 188 8.35 -7.04 -17.21
CA SER A 188 8.74 -7.88 -18.34
C SER A 188 9.25 -7.02 -19.52
N PRO A 189 10.30 -7.42 -20.25
CA PRO A 189 10.83 -6.62 -21.36
C PRO A 189 9.86 -6.46 -22.53
N SER A 190 8.95 -7.42 -22.72
CA SER A 190 7.84 -7.32 -23.68
C SER A 190 6.54 -7.01 -22.93
N PRO A 191 5.76 -5.99 -23.34
CA PRO A 191 4.49 -5.64 -22.68
C PRO A 191 3.49 -6.80 -22.60
N SER A 192 3.48 -7.67 -23.62
CA SER A 192 2.56 -8.81 -23.74
C SER A 192 3.12 -10.12 -23.18
N ALA A 193 4.36 -10.15 -22.70
CA ALA A 193 4.93 -11.37 -22.15
C ALA A 193 4.33 -11.66 -20.77
N PRO A 194 3.96 -12.92 -20.48
CA PRO A 194 3.41 -13.30 -19.19
C PRO A 194 4.43 -13.10 -18.07
N SER A 195 3.94 -12.99 -16.84
CA SER A 195 4.82 -12.97 -15.69
C SER A 195 5.63 -14.27 -15.61
N SER A 196 6.89 -14.18 -15.19
CA SER A 196 7.81 -15.32 -15.16
C SER A 196 8.89 -15.11 -14.10
N PHE A 197 9.66 -16.15 -13.82
CA PHE A 197 10.79 -16.07 -12.91
C PHE A 197 12.05 -16.67 -13.56
N ALA A 198 13.16 -15.98 -13.38
CA ALA A 198 14.49 -16.45 -13.76
C ALA A 198 15.38 -16.53 -12.53
N ALA A 199 15.97 -17.71 -12.26
CA ALA A 199 16.81 -17.93 -11.09
C ALA A 199 18.12 -17.10 -11.10
N GLY A 200 18.51 -16.52 -12.23
CA GLY A 200 19.73 -15.73 -12.35
C GLY A 200 19.76 -14.90 -13.63
N ALA A 201 19.03 -13.78 -13.64
CA ALA A 201 19.09 -12.79 -14.70
C ALA A 201 20.11 -11.69 -14.36
N ALA A 202 20.62 -11.00 -15.38
CA ALA A 202 21.46 -9.82 -15.15
C ALA A 202 20.61 -8.71 -14.51
N ALA A 203 21.05 -8.22 -13.35
CA ALA A 203 20.38 -7.12 -12.67
C ALA A 203 20.45 -5.84 -13.51
N ALA A 204 19.37 -5.06 -13.49
CA ALA A 204 19.36 -3.71 -14.03
C ALA A 204 20.44 -2.84 -13.34
N PRO A 205 20.84 -1.70 -13.93
CA PRO A 205 21.77 -0.77 -13.27
C PRO A 205 21.32 -0.35 -11.86
N SER A 206 20.01 -0.33 -11.63
CA SER A 206 19.39 -0.06 -10.35
C SER A 206 18.09 -0.88 -10.25
N PRO A 207 18.15 -2.11 -9.70
CA PRO A 207 17.01 -3.01 -9.71
C PRO A 207 15.96 -2.59 -8.67
N ASN A 208 14.71 -2.99 -8.93
CA ASN A 208 13.63 -2.99 -7.95
C ASN A 208 13.82 -4.21 -7.04
N ALA A 209 14.53 -4.02 -5.92
CA ALA A 209 14.96 -5.13 -5.08
C ALA A 209 13.89 -5.50 -4.03
N VAL A 210 13.62 -6.79 -3.88
CA VAL A 210 12.83 -7.34 -2.78
C VAL A 210 13.79 -7.98 -1.78
N LEU A 211 13.73 -7.51 -0.54
CA LEU A 211 14.63 -7.90 0.56
C LEU A 211 13.84 -8.51 1.70
N ILE A 212 14.45 -9.36 2.52
CA ILE A 212 13.89 -9.65 3.83
C ILE A 212 13.93 -8.39 4.71
N ASN A 213 12.92 -8.23 5.57
CA ASN A 213 13.10 -7.35 6.72
C ASN A 213 13.78 -8.13 7.84
N VAL A 214 15.06 -7.89 8.11
CA VAL A 214 15.82 -8.58 9.16
C VAL A 214 15.26 -8.36 10.59
N SER A 215 14.33 -7.42 10.77
CA SER A 215 13.53 -7.24 12.00
C SER A 215 12.04 -7.41 11.69
N PRO A 216 11.60 -8.64 11.39
CA PRO A 216 10.26 -8.90 10.89
C PRO A 216 9.18 -8.62 11.96
N ILE A 217 7.98 -8.27 11.49
CA ILE A 217 6.82 -7.97 12.35
C ILE A 217 5.87 -9.17 12.31
N ASP A 218 5.65 -9.70 11.12
CA ASP A 218 4.95 -10.96 10.94
C ASP A 218 5.68 -11.82 9.92
N TYR A 219 5.13 -12.99 9.68
CA TYR A 219 5.60 -13.94 8.69
C TYR A 219 5.65 -13.33 7.28
N GLY A 220 6.72 -13.66 6.54
CA GLY A 220 6.94 -13.13 5.20
C GLY A 220 7.22 -11.62 5.16
N HIS A 221 7.61 -10.99 6.27
CA HIS A 221 7.93 -9.56 6.27
C HIS A 221 9.14 -9.26 5.37
N ALA A 222 8.85 -8.63 4.24
CA ALA A 222 9.78 -8.22 3.20
C ALA A 222 9.73 -6.70 2.94
N LEU A 223 10.72 -6.20 2.20
CA LEU A 223 10.87 -4.82 1.79
C LEU A 223 10.93 -4.77 0.26
N LEU A 224 10.09 -3.96 -0.37
CA LEU A 224 10.20 -3.62 -1.79
C LEU A 224 10.91 -2.27 -1.90
N CYS A 225 12.11 -2.26 -2.48
CA CYS A 225 12.96 -1.07 -2.64
C CYS A 225 13.05 -0.71 -4.13
N PRO A 226 12.22 0.24 -4.62
CA PRO A 226 12.26 0.67 -6.01
C PRO A 226 13.62 1.27 -6.37
N ARG A 227 14.23 0.82 -7.48
CA ARG A 227 15.51 1.32 -8.00
C ARG A 227 16.54 1.57 -6.88
N VAL A 228 16.89 0.52 -6.15
CA VAL A 228 17.61 0.61 -4.86
C VAL A 228 18.99 1.29 -4.95
N LEU A 229 19.61 1.34 -6.14
CA LEU A 229 20.91 1.99 -6.35
C LEU A 229 20.79 3.47 -6.76
N ASP A 230 19.58 3.94 -7.10
CA ASP A 230 19.31 5.34 -7.42
C ASP A 230 19.25 6.20 -6.16
N ARG A 231 19.18 5.57 -4.97
CA ARG A 231 19.17 6.24 -3.66
C ARG A 231 18.02 7.23 -3.55
N LEU A 232 16.83 6.81 -3.98
CA LEU A 232 15.63 7.63 -3.91
C LEU A 232 15.30 7.93 -2.44
N PRO A 233 14.99 9.18 -2.07
CA PRO A 233 14.50 9.49 -0.72
C PRO A 233 13.16 8.79 -0.46
N GLN A 234 12.75 8.67 0.80
CA GLN A 234 11.47 8.08 1.22
C GLN A 234 10.29 9.00 0.85
N LEU A 235 10.04 9.09 -0.46
CA LEU A 235 9.01 9.90 -1.11
C LEU A 235 8.36 9.06 -2.21
N LEU A 236 7.03 9.09 -2.25
CA LEU A 236 6.25 8.45 -3.27
C LEU A 236 6.17 9.32 -4.53
N ASP A 237 6.19 8.63 -5.66
CA ASP A 237 5.84 9.12 -6.98
C ASP A 237 4.87 8.13 -7.64
N ARG A 238 4.41 8.45 -8.84
CA ARG A 238 3.49 7.59 -9.60
C ARG A 238 4.04 6.18 -9.82
N GLU A 239 5.29 6.08 -10.24
CA GLU A 239 5.89 4.81 -10.66
C GLU A 239 6.15 3.87 -9.47
N SER A 240 6.56 4.42 -8.33
CA SER A 240 6.73 3.64 -7.09
C SER A 240 5.42 3.12 -6.53
N VAL A 241 4.34 3.92 -6.57
CA VAL A 241 3.00 3.47 -6.17
C VAL A 241 2.49 2.38 -7.12
N LEU A 242 2.64 2.57 -8.43
CA LEU A 242 2.25 1.56 -9.42
C LEU A 242 3.02 0.26 -9.24
N LEU A 243 4.33 0.33 -8.98
CA LEU A 243 5.16 -0.85 -8.71
C LEU A 243 4.64 -1.62 -7.48
N ALA A 244 4.28 -0.92 -6.41
CA ALA A 244 3.74 -1.54 -5.20
C ALA A 244 2.35 -2.17 -5.42
N LEU A 245 1.49 -1.53 -6.23
CA LEU A 245 0.19 -2.09 -6.64
C LEU A 245 0.38 -3.37 -7.46
N ARG A 246 1.30 -3.37 -8.42
CA ARG A 246 1.64 -4.55 -9.23
C ARG A 246 2.23 -5.66 -8.37
N TYR A 247 3.09 -5.34 -7.40
CA TYR A 247 3.61 -6.31 -6.44
C TYR A 247 2.51 -7.02 -5.64
N ALA A 248 1.54 -6.25 -5.12
CA ALA A 248 0.38 -6.84 -4.42
C ALA A 248 -0.53 -7.66 -5.35
N SER A 249 -0.70 -7.22 -6.60
CA SER A 249 -1.53 -7.90 -7.61
C SER A 249 -0.91 -9.24 -8.06
N GLU A 250 0.39 -9.26 -8.34
CA GLU A 250 1.13 -10.48 -8.75
C GLU A 250 1.18 -11.53 -7.63
N ALA A 251 1.20 -11.09 -6.37
CA ALA A 251 1.08 -12.01 -5.23
C ALA A 251 -0.32 -12.62 -5.17
N GLY A 252 -1.37 -11.91 -5.62
CA GLY A 252 -2.72 -12.45 -5.73
C GLY A 252 -3.28 -13.01 -4.42
N ASN A 253 -2.74 -12.59 -3.28
CA ASN A 253 -3.09 -13.07 -1.95
C ASN A 253 -3.59 -11.90 -1.10
N PRO A 254 -4.88 -11.88 -0.72
CA PRO A 254 -5.45 -10.73 0.00
C PRO A 254 -4.92 -10.63 1.44
N TYR A 255 -4.22 -11.65 1.94
CA TYR A 255 -3.56 -11.61 3.23
C TYR A 255 -2.16 -10.99 3.20
N LEU A 256 -1.57 -10.80 2.02
CA LEU A 256 -0.39 -9.96 1.83
C LEU A 256 -0.84 -8.50 1.73
N ARG A 257 -0.29 -7.64 2.59
CA ARG A 257 -0.49 -6.20 2.51
C ARG A 257 0.81 -5.52 2.17
N VAL A 258 0.75 -4.40 1.47
CA VAL A 258 1.92 -3.56 1.19
C VAL A 258 1.71 -2.21 1.86
N GLY A 259 2.58 -1.86 2.79
CA GLY A 259 2.53 -0.66 3.60
C GLY A 259 3.67 0.30 3.28
N TYR A 260 3.39 1.59 3.39
CA TYR A 260 4.36 2.67 3.28
C TYR A 260 4.22 3.64 4.44
N ASN A 261 5.36 4.15 4.89
CA ASN A 261 5.47 5.20 5.89
C ASN A 261 6.27 6.35 5.28
N SER A 262 5.77 7.57 5.36
CA SER A 262 6.56 8.77 5.08
C SER A 262 7.41 9.17 6.29
N LEU A 263 8.42 10.03 6.08
CA LEU A 263 9.13 10.68 7.19
C LEU A 263 8.12 11.53 8.01
N GLY A 264 8.26 11.50 9.33
CA GLY A 264 7.27 12.07 10.26
C GLY A 264 6.07 11.15 10.56
N ALA A 265 5.86 10.09 9.77
CA ALA A 265 4.85 9.05 9.97
C ALA A 265 5.49 7.69 10.29
N TYR A 266 6.54 7.72 11.13
CA TYR A 266 7.27 6.56 11.64
C TYR A 266 8.07 5.74 10.61
N ALA A 267 8.37 6.31 9.44
CA ALA A 267 9.50 5.83 8.65
C ALA A 267 10.81 6.02 9.44
N THR A 268 11.66 4.99 9.44
CA THR A 268 12.94 5.00 10.17
C THR A 268 14.16 5.14 9.26
N ILE A 269 13.96 5.00 7.95
CA ILE A 269 15.01 5.04 6.93
C ILE A 269 14.57 6.00 5.82
N ASN A 270 15.42 6.96 5.47
CA ASN A 270 15.21 7.83 4.30
C ASN A 270 15.82 7.20 3.03
N HIS A 271 15.23 6.10 2.58
CA HIS A 271 15.53 5.45 1.31
C HIS A 271 14.25 4.74 0.87
N LEU A 272 13.69 5.11 -0.28
CA LEU A 272 12.38 4.65 -0.75
C LEU A 272 12.21 3.14 -0.60
N HIS A 273 11.26 2.76 0.25
CA HIS A 273 10.85 1.38 0.44
C HIS A 273 9.39 1.28 0.85
N PHE A 274 8.78 0.19 0.41
CA PHE A 274 7.53 -0.34 0.95
C PHE A 274 7.87 -1.55 1.83
N GLN A 275 6.98 -1.85 2.76
CA GLN A 275 7.03 -3.03 3.62
C GLN A 275 5.86 -3.95 3.26
N SER A 276 6.03 -5.25 3.35
CA SER A 276 4.92 -6.17 3.15
C SER A 276 5.04 -7.36 4.07
N TYR A 277 3.93 -7.86 4.60
CA TYR A 277 3.89 -9.13 5.33
C TYR A 277 2.53 -9.81 5.17
N TYR A 278 2.47 -11.06 5.59
CA TYR A 278 1.24 -11.84 5.65
C TYR A 278 0.61 -11.75 7.03
N LEU A 279 -0.69 -11.49 7.06
CA LEU A 279 -1.49 -11.61 8.27
C LEU A 279 -2.76 -12.37 7.91
N ASN A 280 -2.91 -13.59 8.41
CA ASN A 280 -4.02 -14.49 8.06
C ASN A 280 -5.35 -14.11 8.73
N THR A 281 -5.62 -12.82 8.81
CA THR A 281 -6.86 -12.23 9.27
C THR A 281 -7.04 -10.89 8.53
N PRO A 282 -8.28 -10.45 8.28
CA PRO A 282 -8.53 -9.10 7.81
C PRO A 282 -7.96 -8.09 8.81
N MET A 283 -7.32 -7.03 8.33
CA MET A 283 -6.96 -5.91 9.17
C MET A 283 -8.23 -5.11 9.54
N PRO A 284 -8.34 -4.59 10.77
CA PRO A 284 -9.49 -3.79 11.19
C PRO A 284 -9.87 -2.67 10.23
N ILE A 285 -8.89 -1.97 9.66
CA ILE A 285 -9.14 -0.89 8.69
C ILE A 285 -9.83 -1.37 7.41
N GLU A 286 -9.57 -2.62 6.98
CA GLU A 286 -10.16 -3.21 5.77
C GLU A 286 -11.65 -3.50 5.96
N ARG A 287 -12.03 -3.85 7.20
CA ARG A 287 -13.42 -4.11 7.62
C ARG A 287 -14.19 -2.84 7.96
N ALA A 288 -13.50 -1.73 8.18
CA ALA A 288 -14.15 -0.49 8.58
C ALA A 288 -15.09 0.02 7.48
N PRO A 289 -16.31 0.46 7.82
CA PRO A 289 -17.25 0.99 6.84
C PRO A 289 -16.70 2.26 6.21
N THR A 290 -17.02 2.47 4.93
CA THR A 290 -16.66 3.68 4.19
C THR A 290 -17.86 4.60 4.01
N ALA A 291 -17.59 5.89 3.80
CA ALA A 291 -18.59 6.91 3.51
C ALA A 291 -18.13 7.80 2.36
N PRO A 292 -19.04 8.44 1.60
CA PRO A 292 -18.68 9.43 0.60
C PRO A 292 -17.79 10.54 1.18
N LEU A 293 -16.79 10.98 0.42
CA LEU A 293 -15.93 12.09 0.80
C LEU A 293 -16.55 13.42 0.32
N PRO A 294 -17.01 14.30 1.23
CA PRO A 294 -17.76 15.50 0.83
C PRO A 294 -16.97 16.45 -0.06
N GLY A 295 -17.60 16.93 -1.13
CA GLY A 295 -17.00 17.93 -2.01
C GLY A 295 -15.98 17.38 -3.02
N ILE A 296 -15.82 16.06 -3.11
CA ILE A 296 -14.94 15.40 -4.08
C ILE A 296 -15.79 14.80 -5.19
N ALA A 297 -15.48 15.17 -6.43
CA ALA A 297 -16.21 14.69 -7.61
C ALA A 297 -15.86 13.23 -7.93
N ARG A 298 -16.78 12.54 -8.62
CA ARG A 298 -16.49 11.22 -9.18
C ARG A 298 -15.43 11.36 -10.26
N ARG A 299 -14.45 10.46 -10.26
CA ARG A 299 -13.41 10.43 -11.29
C ARG A 299 -13.91 9.72 -12.55
N ALA A 300 -13.48 10.19 -13.71
CA ALA A 300 -13.84 9.62 -15.01
C ALA A 300 -13.11 8.30 -15.31
N ASP A 301 -11.98 8.06 -14.64
CA ASP A 301 -11.13 6.86 -14.77
C ASP A 301 -11.66 5.65 -13.97
N GLY A 302 -12.85 5.77 -13.36
CA GLY A 302 -13.50 4.72 -12.60
C GLY A 302 -13.04 4.58 -11.15
N VAL A 303 -12.01 5.31 -10.72
CA VAL A 303 -11.54 5.29 -9.33
C VAL A 303 -12.53 6.05 -8.45
N ARG A 304 -13.00 5.38 -7.39
CA ARG A 304 -13.82 5.99 -6.34
C ARG A 304 -12.91 6.44 -5.22
N VAL A 305 -13.05 7.70 -4.81
CA VAL A 305 -12.42 8.23 -3.59
C VAL A 305 -13.48 8.39 -2.52
N SER A 306 -13.27 7.76 -1.38
CA SER A 306 -14.13 7.80 -0.21
C SER A 306 -13.31 8.00 1.06
N ARG A 307 -13.96 7.99 2.21
CA ARG A 307 -13.30 8.03 3.53
C ARG A 307 -13.74 6.85 4.38
N LEU A 308 -12.95 6.54 5.41
CA LEU A 308 -13.47 5.77 6.53
C LEU A 308 -14.64 6.53 7.17
N ALA A 309 -15.73 5.81 7.43
CA ALA A 309 -16.93 6.38 7.99
C ALA A 309 -16.65 6.91 9.41
N PRO A 310 -17.13 8.12 9.75
CA PRO A 310 -17.00 8.63 11.11
C PRO A 310 -17.55 7.62 12.13
N ARG A 311 -16.82 7.41 13.23
CA ARG A 311 -17.15 6.41 14.27
C ARG A 311 -17.06 4.94 13.82
N GLY A 312 -16.74 4.66 12.56
CA GLY A 312 -16.43 3.30 12.07
C GLY A 312 -14.97 2.89 12.29
N TYR A 313 -14.07 3.88 12.36
CA TYR A 313 -12.65 3.69 12.65
C TYR A 313 -12.09 4.97 13.30
N PRO A 314 -11.08 4.88 14.20
CA PRO A 314 -10.54 6.05 14.91
C PRO A 314 -9.66 6.97 14.05
N VAL A 315 -9.20 6.49 12.89
CA VAL A 315 -8.34 7.25 11.97
C VAL A 315 -9.12 7.80 10.79
N ASN A 316 -8.91 9.08 10.49
CA ASN A 316 -9.33 9.67 9.23
C ASN A 316 -8.39 9.23 8.10
N ALA A 317 -8.92 8.46 7.15
CA ALA A 317 -8.18 7.99 5.99
C ALA A 317 -9.01 8.10 4.71
N PHE A 318 -8.33 8.39 3.61
CA PHE A 318 -8.87 8.25 2.26
C PHE A 318 -8.88 6.77 1.86
N VAL A 319 -9.93 6.35 1.18
CA VAL A 319 -10.06 5.00 0.63
C VAL A 319 -10.28 5.12 -0.87
N LEU A 320 -9.35 4.57 -1.64
CA LEU A 320 -9.34 4.58 -3.09
C LEU A 320 -9.56 3.15 -3.60
N GLU A 321 -10.52 2.97 -4.50
CA GLU A 321 -10.90 1.66 -5.02
C GLU A 321 -11.56 1.78 -6.40
N GLY A 322 -11.55 0.69 -7.18
CA GLY A 322 -12.04 0.69 -8.56
C GLY A 322 -11.04 1.28 -9.56
N GLY A 323 -11.43 1.31 -10.83
CA GLY A 323 -10.51 1.61 -11.94
C GLY A 323 -9.45 0.51 -12.14
N GLY A 324 -8.57 0.71 -13.12
CA GLY A 324 -7.38 -0.13 -13.32
C GLY A 324 -6.22 0.30 -12.41
N ALA A 325 -5.19 -0.54 -12.30
CA ALA A 325 -4.02 -0.27 -11.46
C ALA A 325 -3.33 1.07 -11.78
N GLU A 326 -3.28 1.45 -13.07
CA GLU A 326 -2.74 2.75 -13.51
C GLU A 326 -3.54 3.93 -12.94
N ALA A 327 -4.87 3.90 -13.05
CA ALA A 327 -5.73 4.95 -12.55
C ALA A 327 -5.68 5.04 -11.01
N LEU A 328 -5.62 3.89 -10.33
CA LEU A 328 -5.47 3.84 -8.89
C LEU A 328 -4.11 4.40 -8.44
N ALA A 329 -3.03 4.10 -9.18
CA ALA A 329 -1.71 4.68 -8.96
C ALA A 329 -1.72 6.19 -9.17
N ASP A 330 -2.35 6.69 -10.23
CA ASP A 330 -2.48 8.13 -10.50
C ASP A 330 -3.17 8.86 -9.35
N ALA A 331 -4.30 8.34 -8.87
CA ALA A 331 -5.06 8.94 -7.79
C ALA A 331 -4.30 8.89 -6.44
N ALA A 332 -3.67 7.76 -6.12
CA ALA A 332 -2.90 7.59 -4.89
C ALA A 332 -1.61 8.41 -4.88
N ALA A 333 -0.90 8.49 -6.01
CA ALA A 333 0.31 9.29 -6.15
C ALA A 333 0.01 10.79 -6.12
N ALA A 334 -1.07 11.25 -6.76
CA ALA A 334 -1.51 12.65 -6.65
C ALA A 334 -1.77 13.05 -5.19
N ALA A 335 -2.44 12.18 -4.42
CA ALA A 335 -2.65 12.41 -3.00
C ALA A 335 -1.34 12.43 -2.20
N ALA A 336 -0.44 11.46 -2.45
CA ALA A 336 0.86 11.40 -1.78
C ALA A 336 1.73 12.63 -2.08
N LEU A 337 1.79 13.08 -3.33
CA LEU A 337 2.52 14.30 -3.72
C LEU A 337 1.95 15.53 -3.00
N ALA A 338 0.63 15.70 -2.99
CA ALA A 338 -0.01 16.82 -2.27
C ALA A 338 0.28 16.79 -0.75
N LEU A 339 0.29 15.60 -0.14
CA LEU A 339 0.64 15.43 1.28
C LEU A 339 2.12 15.74 1.54
N GLN A 340 3.02 15.29 0.67
CA GLN A 340 4.46 15.56 0.75
C GLN A 340 4.74 17.06 0.63
N ASP A 341 4.19 17.72 -0.38
CA ASP A 341 4.35 19.16 -0.61
C ASP A 341 3.75 19.99 0.53
N GLY A 342 2.63 19.53 1.11
CA GLY A 342 1.99 20.12 2.27
C GLY A 342 2.67 19.82 3.61
N ASN A 343 3.80 19.10 3.62
CA ASN A 343 4.50 18.61 4.81
C ASN A 343 3.56 17.88 5.79
N VAL A 344 2.68 17.04 5.26
CA VAL A 344 1.73 16.23 6.03
C VAL A 344 2.24 14.78 6.12
N PRO A 345 2.68 14.33 7.31
CA PRO A 345 3.03 12.94 7.50
C PRO A 345 1.84 12.04 7.22
N HIS A 346 2.10 10.93 6.54
CA HIS A 346 1.07 9.99 6.11
C HIS A 346 1.60 8.55 6.00
N ASN A 347 0.66 7.61 6.12
CA ASN A 347 0.86 6.20 5.89
C ASN A 347 -0.03 5.75 4.72
N MET A 348 0.42 4.77 3.94
CA MET A 348 -0.37 4.18 2.86
C MET A 348 -0.41 2.67 3.02
N LEU A 349 -1.59 2.07 2.92
CA LEU A 349 -1.80 0.62 2.87
C LEU A 349 -2.41 0.25 1.53
N ILE A 350 -1.80 -0.69 0.84
CA ILE A 350 -2.36 -1.38 -0.33
C ILE A 350 -2.83 -2.76 0.14
N SER A 351 -4.11 -3.05 -0.10
CA SER A 351 -4.75 -4.31 0.29
C SER A 351 -5.54 -4.94 -0.86
N GLU A 352 -6.18 -6.07 -0.58
CA GLU A 352 -7.10 -6.75 -1.50
C GLU A 352 -6.47 -7.04 -2.87
N CYS A 353 -5.23 -7.51 -2.87
CA CYS A 353 -4.43 -7.83 -4.06
C CYS A 353 -4.17 -6.60 -4.96
N GLY A 354 -3.96 -5.42 -4.36
CA GLY A 354 -3.68 -4.20 -5.12
C GLY A 354 -4.93 -3.49 -5.64
N ARG A 355 -6.13 -3.87 -5.19
CA ARG A 355 -7.40 -3.29 -5.66
C ARG A 355 -7.91 -2.14 -4.79
N ARG A 356 -7.34 -1.98 -3.60
CA ARG A 356 -7.77 -0.99 -2.61
C ARG A 356 -6.58 -0.33 -1.95
N VAL A 357 -6.62 0.99 -1.82
CA VAL A 357 -5.58 1.80 -1.19
C VAL A 357 -6.18 2.67 -0.10
N PHE A 358 -5.58 2.60 1.09
CA PHE A 358 -5.86 3.49 2.19
C PHE A 358 -4.71 4.49 2.33
N ILE A 359 -5.03 5.77 2.49
CA ILE A 359 -4.04 6.81 2.78
C ILE A 359 -4.49 7.52 4.04
N ALA A 360 -3.69 7.42 5.10
CA ALA A 360 -3.98 7.99 6.41
C ALA A 360 -2.98 9.11 6.72
N PRO A 361 -3.35 10.39 6.51
CA PRO A 361 -2.61 11.51 7.05
C PRO A 361 -2.63 11.46 8.58
N GLN A 362 -1.49 11.72 9.22
CA GLN A 362 -1.35 11.69 10.67
C GLN A 362 -0.46 12.81 11.19
N ARG A 363 -0.50 13.05 12.50
CA ARG A 363 0.30 14.10 13.16
C ARG A 363 0.83 13.72 14.53
N TYR A 364 0.97 12.42 14.80
CA TYR A 364 1.30 11.93 16.14
C TYR A 364 2.66 12.42 16.63
N ALA A 365 3.70 12.38 15.78
CA ALA A 365 5.03 12.90 16.13
C ALA A 365 5.00 14.39 16.50
N ALA A 366 4.20 15.20 15.80
CA ALA A 366 4.02 16.61 16.10
C ALA A 366 3.28 16.82 17.42
N ARG A 367 2.23 16.04 17.70
CA ARG A 367 1.51 16.07 19.00
C ARG A 367 2.43 15.64 20.15
N GLN A 368 3.26 14.62 19.94
CA GLN A 368 4.23 14.16 20.93
C GLN A 368 5.24 15.27 21.25
N ALA A 369 5.77 15.94 20.22
CA ALA A 369 6.70 17.07 20.39
C ALA A 369 6.05 18.28 21.09
N ALA A 370 4.74 18.50 20.89
CA ALA A 370 3.98 19.55 21.54
C ALA A 370 3.55 19.21 22.99
N GLY A 371 3.69 17.94 23.42
CA GLY A 371 3.20 17.48 24.73
C GLY A 371 1.68 17.23 24.77
N ASP A 372 1.03 17.14 23.61
CA ASP A 372 -0.43 16.97 23.48
C ASP A 372 -0.88 15.50 23.59
N VAL A 373 0.06 14.56 23.66
CA VAL A 373 -0.25 13.12 23.77
C VAL A 373 -0.32 12.74 25.25
N PRO A 374 -1.46 12.18 25.72
CA PRO A 374 -1.59 11.70 27.09
C PRO A 374 -0.47 10.72 27.50
N GLU A 375 0.04 10.87 28.72
CA GLU A 375 1.14 10.06 29.25
C GLU A 375 0.85 8.55 29.16
N LYS A 376 -0.39 8.14 29.42
CA LYS A 376 -0.80 6.72 29.29
C LYS A 376 -0.62 6.16 27.88
N LEU A 377 -0.77 6.97 26.84
CA LEU A 377 -0.58 6.54 25.44
C LEU A 377 0.91 6.49 25.09
N LEU A 378 1.68 7.48 25.55
CA LEU A 378 3.15 7.45 25.43
C LEU A 378 3.74 6.24 26.13
N ALA A 379 3.21 5.90 27.31
CA ALA A 379 3.64 4.77 28.11
C ALA A 379 3.49 3.44 27.38
N THR A 380 2.57 3.29 26.41
CA THR A 380 2.43 2.06 25.61
C THR A 380 3.67 1.74 24.76
N GLY A 381 4.50 2.74 24.44
CA GLY A 381 5.66 2.58 23.55
C GLY A 381 5.31 2.27 22.09
N VAL A 382 4.03 2.26 21.72
CA VAL A 382 3.58 1.97 20.36
C VAL A 382 4.03 3.09 19.43
N ASN A 383 4.66 2.70 18.32
CA ASN A 383 5.08 3.61 17.26
C ASN A 383 4.09 3.47 16.11
N PRO A 384 3.22 4.45 15.83
CA PRO A 384 2.15 4.30 14.87
C PRO A 384 2.63 4.46 13.42
N ALA A 385 3.27 3.39 12.93
CA ALA A 385 3.49 3.21 11.52
C ALA A 385 2.23 2.63 10.87
N VAL A 386 2.33 2.30 9.59
CA VAL A 386 1.23 1.80 8.77
C VAL A 386 0.54 0.60 9.42
N TRP A 387 1.29 -0.33 10.01
CA TRP A 387 0.73 -1.55 10.59
C TRP A 387 -0.14 -1.30 11.82
N GLU A 388 0.32 -0.42 12.71
CA GLU A 388 -0.45 -0.05 13.89
C GLU A 388 -1.69 0.77 13.47
N ILE A 389 -1.52 1.72 12.55
CA ILE A 389 -2.64 2.55 12.03
C ILE A 389 -3.72 1.71 11.35
N THR A 390 -3.37 0.56 10.78
CA THR A 390 -4.31 -0.33 10.10
C THR A 390 -4.92 -1.37 11.04
N GLY A 391 -4.42 -1.46 12.28
CA GLY A 391 -5.02 -2.24 13.36
C GLY A 391 -4.20 -3.44 13.86
N HIS A 392 -2.93 -3.55 13.48
CA HIS A 392 -1.98 -4.52 14.05
C HIS A 392 -1.05 -3.84 15.06
N MET A 393 -1.37 -3.99 16.33
CA MET A 393 -0.70 -3.37 17.47
C MET A 393 0.51 -4.20 17.89
N VAL A 394 1.71 -3.71 17.57
CA VAL A 394 2.97 -4.34 17.99
C VAL A 394 3.38 -3.79 19.36
N LEU A 395 3.37 -4.66 20.36
CA LEU A 395 3.66 -4.38 21.77
C LEU A 395 5.00 -5.01 22.17
N PHE A 396 5.63 -4.44 23.18
CA PHE A 396 7.02 -4.78 23.54
C PHE A 396 7.18 -5.35 24.95
N ARG A 397 6.15 -5.28 25.78
CA ARG A 397 6.19 -5.75 27.17
C ARG A 397 5.02 -6.72 27.41
N PRO A 398 5.25 -7.84 28.13
CA PRO A 398 4.19 -8.78 28.46
C PRO A 398 2.99 -8.13 29.15
N ASP A 399 3.23 -7.24 30.12
CA ASP A 399 2.15 -6.57 30.86
C ASP A 399 1.28 -5.69 29.94
N ASP A 400 1.89 -5.00 28.96
CA ASP A 400 1.12 -4.26 27.96
C ASP A 400 0.30 -5.23 27.11
N TYR A 401 0.90 -6.31 26.62
CA TYR A 401 0.21 -7.29 25.79
C TYR A 401 -0.98 -7.94 26.50
N GLU A 402 -0.84 -8.30 27.77
CA GLU A 402 -1.92 -8.90 28.55
C GLU A 402 -3.05 -7.91 28.83
N SER A 403 -2.71 -6.66 29.14
CA SER A 403 -3.69 -5.62 29.48
C SER A 403 -4.23 -4.82 28.29
N PHE A 404 -3.68 -4.98 27.08
CA PHE A 404 -4.09 -4.20 25.91
C PHE A 404 -5.53 -4.50 25.49
N THR A 405 -6.32 -3.45 25.27
CA THR A 405 -7.74 -3.56 24.91
C THR A 405 -8.05 -2.85 23.60
N GLN A 406 -9.19 -3.18 22.98
CA GLN A 406 -9.70 -2.45 21.82
C GLN A 406 -9.91 -0.96 22.14
N ASP A 407 -10.36 -0.60 23.35
CA ASP A 407 -10.57 0.80 23.75
C ASP A 407 -9.25 1.58 23.80
N LEU A 408 -8.18 0.98 24.32
CA LEU A 408 -6.86 1.60 24.33
C LEU A 408 -6.30 1.75 22.91
N ALA A 409 -6.49 0.74 22.04
CA ALA A 409 -6.14 0.81 20.63
C ALA A 409 -6.87 1.97 19.94
N TRP A 410 -8.18 2.10 20.20
CA TRP A 410 -9.01 3.17 19.66
C TRP A 410 -8.52 4.55 20.10
N GLU A 411 -8.24 4.72 21.40
CA GLU A 411 -7.75 5.98 21.94
C GLU A 411 -6.39 6.37 21.35
N LEU A 412 -5.47 5.41 21.25
CA LEU A 412 -4.17 5.61 20.61
C LEU A 412 -4.33 6.10 19.17
N LEU A 413 -5.11 5.38 18.36
CA LEU A 413 -5.35 5.73 16.95
C LEU A 413 -6.08 7.07 16.77
N ALA A 414 -7.00 7.42 17.66
CA ALA A 414 -7.64 8.73 17.64
C ALA A 414 -6.64 9.86 17.94
N ALA A 415 -5.68 9.62 18.84
CA ALA A 415 -4.59 10.55 19.13
C ALA A 415 -3.58 10.69 17.97
N ILE A 416 -3.56 9.76 17.02
CA ILE A 416 -2.70 9.79 15.83
C ILE A 416 -3.35 10.56 14.68
N SER A 417 -4.67 10.37 14.53
CA SER A 417 -5.46 10.94 13.46
C SER A 417 -5.42 12.46 13.43
N ILE A 418 -5.39 13.02 12.22
CA ILE A 418 -5.62 14.45 12.00
C ILE A 418 -7.10 14.82 12.25
N GLU A 419 -7.31 16.08 12.63
CA GLU A 419 -8.63 16.63 12.92
C GLU A 419 -9.50 16.69 11.65
N GLU A 420 -10.81 16.52 11.83
CA GLU A 420 -11.82 16.48 10.76
C GLU A 420 -11.70 17.66 9.77
N ALA A 421 -11.63 18.89 10.28
CA ALA A 421 -11.55 20.08 9.44
C ALA A 421 -10.30 20.08 8.55
N ARG A 422 -9.16 19.68 9.11
CA ARG A 422 -7.88 19.58 8.39
C ARG A 422 -7.90 18.42 7.38
N PHE A 423 -8.52 17.29 7.73
CA PHE A 423 -8.68 16.15 6.83
C PHE A 423 -9.47 16.53 5.57
N LEU A 424 -10.58 17.26 5.72
CA LEU A 424 -11.39 17.73 4.60
C LEU A 424 -10.68 18.81 3.76
N GLU A 425 -9.84 19.65 4.37
CA GLU A 425 -8.99 20.60 3.63
C GLU A 425 -7.95 19.86 2.77
N ILE A 426 -7.26 18.88 3.36
CA ILE A 426 -6.30 18.02 2.66
C ILE A 426 -6.99 17.26 1.52
N ALA A 427 -8.19 16.72 1.75
CA ALA A 427 -8.96 16.02 0.72
C ALA A 427 -9.14 16.85 -0.56
N ARG A 428 -9.49 18.14 -0.42
CA ARG A 428 -9.66 19.05 -1.56
C ARG A 428 -8.35 19.32 -2.29
N THR A 429 -7.23 19.35 -1.56
CA THR A 429 -5.90 19.53 -2.14
C THR A 429 -5.45 18.27 -2.89
N CYS A 430 -5.69 17.09 -2.32
CA CYS A 430 -5.30 15.80 -2.91
C CYS A 430 -6.14 15.41 -4.15
N PHE A 431 -7.45 15.72 -4.14
CA PHE A 431 -8.38 15.17 -5.13
C PHE A 431 -9.18 16.23 -5.91
N GLY A 432 -8.94 17.52 -5.64
CA GLY A 432 -9.69 18.64 -6.23
C GLY A 432 -11.07 18.82 -5.57
N ALA A 433 -11.61 20.04 -5.63
CA ALA A 433 -12.96 20.33 -5.19
C ALA A 433 -13.96 20.22 -6.35
N CYS A 434 -15.18 19.75 -6.09
CA CYS A 434 -16.28 20.00 -7.01
C CYS A 434 -16.52 21.51 -7.11
N HIS A 435 -16.60 22.04 -8.33
CA HIS A 435 -17.16 23.38 -8.51
C HIS A 435 -18.66 23.26 -8.23
N ALA A 436 -19.08 23.73 -7.06
CA ALA A 436 -20.48 24.05 -6.87
C ALA A 436 -20.80 25.17 -7.87
N ALA A 437 -21.72 24.92 -8.81
CA ALA A 437 -22.37 26.04 -9.47
C ALA A 437 -22.92 26.96 -8.37
N PRO A 438 -22.74 28.30 -8.46
CA PRO A 438 -23.25 29.19 -7.44
C PRO A 438 -24.75 28.93 -7.30
N ALA A 439 -25.18 28.62 -6.07
CA ALA A 439 -26.59 28.51 -5.77
C ALA A 439 -27.22 29.87 -6.07
N ASP A 440 -28.10 29.92 -7.08
CA ASP A 440 -28.81 31.12 -7.45
C ASP A 440 -29.52 31.70 -6.21
N ALA A 441 -29.02 32.85 -5.77
CA ALA A 441 -29.76 33.78 -4.96
C ALA A 441 -30.85 34.41 -5.85
N ALA A 442 -31.92 33.66 -6.11
CA ALA A 442 -33.17 34.20 -6.63
C ALA A 442 -34.13 34.44 -5.46
N ALA A 443 -34.31 35.72 -5.19
CA ALA A 443 -34.99 36.31 -4.06
C ALA A 443 -36.47 35.89 -3.90
N ALA A 444 -36.89 35.89 -2.63
CA ALA A 444 -38.25 36.09 -2.21
C ALA A 444 -38.83 37.41 -2.76
N GLY A 445 -40.07 37.37 -3.28
CA GLY A 445 -40.86 38.59 -3.52
C GLY A 445 -42.09 38.41 -4.41
N ALA A 446 -43.27 38.46 -3.78
CA ALA A 446 -44.62 38.62 -4.34
C ALA A 446 -45.21 37.42 -5.12
N GLY A 447 -46.47 37.03 -4.99
CA GLY A 447 -47.64 37.57 -4.31
C GLY A 447 -48.83 36.64 -4.63
N ALA A 448 -49.83 36.64 -3.76
CA ALA A 448 -50.96 35.71 -3.77
C ALA A 448 -51.83 35.75 -5.05
N ALA A 449 -52.26 34.59 -5.53
CA ALA A 449 -53.55 34.41 -6.20
C ALA A 449 -54.07 32.98 -6.04
N ARG A 450 -55.36 32.89 -5.67
CA ARG A 450 -56.15 31.69 -5.39
C ARG A 450 -56.62 31.00 -6.68
N ARG A 451 -56.89 29.69 -6.51
CA ARG A 451 -57.96 28.84 -7.11
C ARG A 451 -57.74 28.17 -8.48
N CYS A 452 -57.98 26.85 -8.45
CA CYS A 452 -58.95 26.06 -9.22
C CYS A 452 -58.39 24.87 -10.04
N SER A 453 -58.78 23.67 -9.58
CA SER A 453 -59.33 22.50 -10.30
C SER A 453 -58.83 22.07 -11.68
N GLU A 454 -58.44 20.79 -11.73
CA GLU A 454 -58.78 19.76 -12.73
C GLU A 454 -58.42 19.91 -14.23
N CYS A 455 -58.25 18.73 -14.84
CA CYS A 455 -57.91 18.37 -16.24
C CYS A 455 -56.48 18.70 -16.68
N GLY A 456 -55.72 17.83 -17.35
CA GLY A 456 -56.08 16.72 -18.23
C GLY A 456 -55.54 17.04 -19.63
N ALA A 457 -54.80 16.09 -20.22
CA ALA A 457 -54.31 16.03 -21.62
C ALA A 457 -52.90 16.58 -21.96
N GLU A 458 -52.01 15.61 -22.20
CA GLU A 458 -51.19 15.36 -23.40
C GLU A 458 -50.75 16.50 -24.35
N ALA A 459 -49.43 16.48 -24.57
CA ALA A 459 -48.69 16.50 -25.85
C ALA A 459 -48.86 17.67 -26.84
N ALA A 460 -47.73 18.31 -27.17
CA ALA A 460 -47.22 18.39 -28.54
C ALA A 460 -45.80 18.96 -28.58
N ALA A 461 -44.94 18.31 -29.35
CA ALA A 461 -43.65 18.79 -29.79
C ALA A 461 -43.80 19.93 -30.80
N ALA A 462 -42.84 20.86 -30.83
CA ALA A 462 -42.52 21.63 -32.02
C ALA A 462 -41.05 22.08 -31.97
N GLU A 463 -40.36 21.76 -33.06
CA GLU A 463 -38.97 21.98 -33.35
C GLU A 463 -38.61 23.45 -33.60
N ALA A 464 -37.33 23.74 -33.36
CA ALA A 464 -36.42 24.57 -34.15
C ALA A 464 -36.89 25.91 -34.73
N GLU A 465 -36.20 26.99 -34.33
CA GLU A 465 -35.62 27.89 -35.33
C GLU A 465 -34.33 28.54 -34.81
N ALA A 466 -33.38 28.68 -35.73
CA ALA A 466 -32.01 29.11 -35.48
C ALA A 466 -31.75 30.55 -35.95
N ALA A 467 -30.78 31.18 -35.28
CA ALA A 467 -29.90 32.26 -35.73
C ALA A 467 -30.47 33.71 -35.75
N PRO A 468 -29.64 34.78 -35.78
CA PRO A 468 -28.18 34.77 -35.95
C PRO A 468 -27.37 35.68 -34.99
N ALA A 469 -26.06 35.51 -35.15
CA ALA A 469 -24.95 36.24 -34.57
C ALA A 469 -25.04 37.78 -34.62
N ARG A 470 -24.45 38.42 -33.61
CA ARG A 470 -23.82 39.73 -33.77
C ARG A 470 -22.38 39.70 -33.28
N ALA A 471 -21.52 40.13 -34.20
CA ALA A 471 -20.13 40.46 -34.00
C ALA A 471 -19.97 41.60 -32.99
N GLY A 472 -18.86 41.58 -32.26
CA GLY A 472 -18.40 42.63 -31.37
C GLY A 472 -16.95 42.38 -31.01
N SER A 473 -16.07 42.86 -31.88
CA SER A 473 -14.64 43.06 -31.68
C SER A 473 -14.32 43.76 -30.36
N GLU A 474 -13.26 43.34 -29.67
CA GLU A 474 -12.11 44.22 -29.36
C GLU A 474 -10.98 43.43 -28.69
N GLN A 475 -9.84 43.38 -29.38
CA GLN A 475 -8.53 43.17 -28.79
C GLN A 475 -8.14 44.43 -28.02
N LEU A 476 -7.53 44.28 -26.84
CA LEU A 476 -6.53 45.21 -26.34
C LEU A 476 -5.62 44.48 -25.34
N ALA A 477 -4.41 44.19 -25.82
CA ALA A 477 -3.26 43.90 -24.99
C ALA A 477 -2.60 45.22 -24.60
N VAL A 478 -2.27 45.43 -23.31
CA VAL A 478 -1.17 46.30 -22.87
C VAL A 478 -0.56 45.74 -21.57
N ALA A 479 0.76 45.76 -21.53
CA ALA A 479 1.67 45.25 -20.50
C ALA A 479 2.03 46.29 -19.41
N GLY A 480 2.73 45.82 -18.36
CA GLY A 480 3.46 46.60 -17.33
C GLY A 480 2.70 46.68 -16.01
N VAL A 481 3.23 46.29 -14.85
CA VAL A 481 4.61 46.41 -14.29
C VAL A 481 4.96 45.18 -13.46
#